data_AF-A0A514WU96-F1
#
_entry.id   AF-A0A514WU96-F1
#
_cell.length_a   1.000
_cell.length_b   1.000
_cell.length_c   1.000
_cell.angle_alpha   90.00
_cell.angle_beta   90.00
_cell.angle_gamma   90.00
#
_symmetry.space_group_name_H-M   'P 1'
#
loop_
_entity.id
_entity.type
_entity.pdbx_description
1 polymer ?
#
loop_
_entity_poly.entity_id
_entity_poly.type
_entity_poly.pdbx_seq_one_letter_code
_entity_poly.pdbx_strand_id
1 'polypeptide(L)'
;MEKISWIKELVKAEQQMEESGLVDMSFGFDADKILINETIQFLLELKTEFVDASTSFNELKPSALGRIKIYGIAKTHADFMLFRNGFKMIFSLKAPGQISIRFNFIGTNYIPTPGAEATAAATNVMDEHIVEAKWGAFGEIIWTYQGQPAKLEYMVRHYLTLFIKESSK
;
A
#
# COMPACT_ATOMS: atom_id res chain seq x y z
N MET A 1 9.36 -20.59 -7.47
CA MET A 1 9.85 -21.41 -6.34
C MET A 1 8.85 -21.51 -5.18
N GLU A 2 7.69 -20.83 -5.21
CA GLU A 2 6.68 -20.88 -4.15
C GLU A 2 5.92 -22.21 -4.00
N LYS A 3 5.71 -22.97 -5.09
CA LYS A 3 4.93 -24.22 -5.06
C LYS A 3 5.44 -25.28 -4.06
N ILE A 4 6.71 -25.21 -3.65
CA ILE A 4 7.30 -26.17 -2.72
C ILE A 4 7.11 -25.73 -1.25
N SER A 5 6.84 -24.45 -0.98
CA SER A 5 6.78 -23.94 0.40
C SER A 5 5.57 -24.47 1.16
N TRP A 6 4.37 -24.32 0.59
CA TRP A 6 3.14 -24.82 1.23
C TRP A 6 3.14 -26.34 1.39
N ILE A 7 3.72 -27.08 0.42
CA ILE A 7 3.89 -28.53 0.52
C ILE A 7 4.82 -28.89 1.69
N LYS A 8 5.92 -28.17 1.88
CA LYS A 8 6.82 -28.39 3.03
C LYS A 8 6.14 -28.12 4.37
N GLU A 9 5.25 -27.14 4.43
CA GLU A 9 4.46 -26.85 5.62
C GLU A 9 3.48 -27.98 5.92
N LEU A 10 2.82 -28.54 4.90
CA LEU A 10 1.97 -29.72 5.05
C LEU A 10 2.74 -30.95 5.54
N VAL A 11 3.92 -31.21 4.98
CA VAL A 11 4.75 -32.36 5.41
C VAL A 11 5.19 -32.22 6.87
N LYS A 12 5.56 -31.00 7.30
CA LYS A 12 5.89 -30.74 8.71
C LYS A 12 4.68 -30.88 9.63
N ALA A 13 3.50 -30.47 9.17
CA ALA A 13 2.23 -30.62 9.88
C ALA A 13 1.94 -32.08 10.19
N GLU A 14 2.02 -32.91 9.14
CA GLU A 14 1.73 -34.33 9.20
C GLU A 14 2.65 -35.01 10.22
N GLN A 15 3.96 -34.75 10.13
CA GLN A 15 4.94 -35.28 11.09
C GLN A 15 4.63 -34.87 12.54
N GLN A 16 4.28 -33.60 12.77
CA GLN A 16 3.94 -33.13 14.12
C GLN A 16 2.65 -33.75 14.66
N MET A 17 1.65 -33.96 13.81
CA MET A 17 0.40 -34.63 14.19
C MET A 17 0.65 -36.11 14.50
N GLU A 18 1.52 -36.77 13.73
CA GLU A 18 1.93 -38.16 13.96
C GLU A 18 2.72 -38.32 15.27
N GLU A 19 3.67 -37.41 15.54
CA GLU A 19 4.51 -37.44 16.75
C GLU A 19 3.74 -37.07 18.03
N SER A 20 2.79 -36.13 17.95
CA SER A 20 2.04 -35.64 19.12
C SER A 20 0.76 -36.44 19.41
N GLY A 21 0.25 -37.18 18.42
CA GLY A 21 -1.05 -37.86 18.49
C GLY A 21 -2.25 -36.92 18.61
N LEU A 22 -2.04 -35.61 18.47
CA LEU A 22 -3.08 -34.57 18.54
C LEU A 22 -3.30 -33.98 17.14
N VAL A 23 -4.56 -33.95 16.70
CA VAL A 23 -4.96 -33.32 15.44
C VAL A 23 -5.27 -31.85 15.70
N ASP A 24 -4.42 -30.95 15.20
CA ASP A 24 -4.69 -29.51 15.24
C ASP A 24 -5.59 -29.09 14.07
N MET A 25 -6.85 -28.79 14.36
CA MET A 25 -7.84 -28.32 13.38
C MET A 25 -7.61 -26.87 12.91
N SER A 26 -6.73 -26.12 13.59
CA SER A 26 -6.36 -24.74 13.25
C SER A 26 -5.04 -24.65 12.47
N PHE A 27 -4.45 -25.80 12.13
CA PHE A 27 -3.14 -25.86 11.50
C PHE A 27 -3.10 -25.09 10.17
N GLY A 28 -2.14 -24.17 10.06
CA GLY A 28 -1.82 -23.46 8.82
C GLY A 28 -2.72 -22.25 8.50
N PHE A 29 -3.72 -21.93 9.31
CA PHE A 29 -4.62 -20.80 9.06
C PHE A 29 -4.59 -19.77 10.20
N ASP A 30 -3.50 -19.01 10.25
CA ASP A 30 -3.45 -17.76 11.03
C ASP A 30 -3.90 -16.60 10.13
N ALA A 31 -5.20 -16.30 10.21
CA ALA A 31 -5.85 -15.30 9.36
C ALA A 31 -5.17 -13.91 9.45
N ASP A 32 -4.78 -13.49 10.65
CA ASP A 32 -4.17 -12.18 10.86
C ASP A 32 -2.75 -12.14 10.28
N LYS A 33 -1.99 -13.22 10.45
CA LYS A 33 -0.65 -13.35 9.87
C LYS A 33 -0.69 -13.44 8.34
N ILE A 34 -1.69 -14.11 7.77
CA ILE A 34 -1.89 -14.12 6.32
C ILE A 34 -2.23 -12.70 5.84
N LEU A 35 -3.22 -12.06 6.46
CA LEU A 35 -3.66 -10.72 6.07
C LEU A 35 -2.53 -9.69 6.15
N ILE A 36 -1.70 -9.70 7.20
CA ILE A 36 -0.58 -8.75 7.30
C ILE A 36 0.46 -8.99 6.21
N ASN A 37 0.80 -10.25 5.92
CA ASN A 37 1.76 -10.59 4.87
C ASN A 37 1.23 -10.16 3.50
N GLU A 38 -0.03 -10.47 3.19
CA GLU A 38 -0.69 -10.08 1.94
C GLU A 38 -0.80 -8.55 1.81
N THR A 39 -1.07 -7.85 2.92
CA THR A 39 -1.09 -6.37 2.93
C THR A 39 0.27 -5.78 2.58
N ILE A 40 1.34 -6.33 3.14
CA ILE A 40 2.71 -5.90 2.85
C ILE A 40 3.05 -6.20 1.38
N GLN A 41 2.75 -7.41 0.88
CA GLN A 41 3.02 -7.77 -0.52
C GLN A 41 2.26 -6.86 -1.49
N PHE A 42 0.96 -6.65 -1.26
CA PHE A 42 0.16 -5.80 -2.12
C PHE A 42 0.63 -4.33 -2.12
N LEU A 43 1.14 -3.81 -0.98
CA LEU A 43 1.78 -2.49 -0.94
C LEU A 43 3.07 -2.44 -1.75
N LEU A 44 3.89 -3.50 -1.71
CA LEU A 44 5.12 -3.58 -2.51
C LEU A 44 4.81 -3.68 -4.01
N GLU A 45 3.79 -4.43 -4.39
CA GLU A 45 3.29 -4.50 -5.77
C GLU A 45 2.77 -3.15 -6.25
N LEU A 46 1.90 -2.49 -5.47
CA LEU A 46 1.43 -1.13 -5.72
C LEU A 46 2.61 -0.18 -5.93
N LYS A 47 3.60 -0.20 -5.03
CA LYS A 47 4.78 0.65 -5.13
C LYS A 47 5.53 0.41 -6.44
N THR A 48 5.71 -0.85 -6.83
CA THR A 48 6.42 -1.24 -8.05
C THR A 48 5.69 -0.69 -9.28
N GLU A 49 4.39 -0.95 -9.39
CA GLU A 49 3.56 -0.44 -10.49
C GLU A 49 3.53 1.09 -10.55
N PHE A 50 3.48 1.76 -9.40
CA PHE A 50 3.57 3.22 -9.35
C PHE A 50 4.93 3.75 -9.80
N VAL A 51 6.03 3.08 -9.45
CA VAL A 51 7.38 3.43 -9.90
C VAL A 51 7.46 3.31 -11.41
N ASP A 52 6.98 2.21 -11.98
CA ASP A 52 7.00 1.98 -13.43
C ASP A 52 6.14 3.02 -14.16
N ALA A 53 4.87 3.18 -13.75
CA ALA A 53 3.95 4.14 -14.35
C ALA A 53 4.44 5.60 -14.23
N SER A 54 5.04 5.98 -13.09
CA SER A 54 5.59 7.32 -12.90
C SER A 54 6.86 7.53 -13.70
N THR A 55 7.67 6.50 -13.90
CA THR A 55 8.88 6.54 -14.74
C THR A 55 8.48 6.77 -16.19
N SER A 56 7.56 5.97 -16.73
CA SER A 56 7.03 6.16 -18.09
C SER A 56 6.39 7.53 -18.27
N PHE A 57 5.61 8.01 -17.29
CA PHE A 57 5.06 9.37 -17.33
C PHE A 57 6.15 10.44 -17.39
N ASN A 58 7.19 10.31 -16.56
CA ASN A 58 8.29 11.28 -16.49
C ASN A 58 9.17 11.30 -17.76
N GLU A 59 9.32 10.16 -18.43
CA GLU A 59 10.04 10.02 -19.70
C GLU A 59 9.30 10.66 -20.87
N LEU A 60 7.97 10.46 -20.94
CA LEU A 60 7.13 11.04 -21.98
C LEU A 60 6.89 12.55 -21.79
N LYS A 61 7.20 13.08 -20.60
CA LYS A 61 7.03 14.51 -20.30
C LYS A 61 8.25 15.32 -20.80
N PRO A 62 8.06 16.34 -21.65
CA PRO A 62 9.16 17.09 -22.27
C PRO A 62 9.93 18.00 -21.30
N SER A 63 9.38 18.30 -20.12
CA SER A 63 9.98 19.21 -19.14
C SER A 63 10.33 18.49 -17.85
N ALA A 64 11.52 18.78 -17.31
CA ALA A 64 12.00 18.26 -16.02
C ALA A 64 11.25 18.84 -14.80
N LEU A 65 10.57 19.98 -14.95
CA LEU A 65 9.77 20.58 -13.88
C LEU A 65 8.54 19.71 -13.58
N GLY A 66 8.19 19.52 -12.32
CA GLY A 66 7.00 18.75 -11.94
C GLY A 66 7.06 17.25 -12.29
N ARG A 67 8.27 16.67 -12.33
CA ARG A 67 8.43 15.22 -12.35
C ARG A 67 7.91 14.60 -11.06
N ILE A 68 7.31 13.43 -11.18
CA ILE A 68 6.80 12.65 -10.04
C ILE A 68 8.00 11.98 -9.37
N LYS A 69 8.10 12.12 -8.05
CA LYS A 69 9.10 11.42 -7.23
C LYS A 69 8.39 10.44 -6.33
N ILE A 70 8.93 9.23 -6.20
CA ILE A 70 8.41 8.22 -5.27
C ILE A 70 9.44 7.98 -4.18
N TYR A 71 8.97 7.96 -2.93
CA TYR A 71 9.79 7.75 -1.74
C TYR A 71 9.21 6.62 -0.91
N GLY A 72 10.06 5.75 -0.37
CA GLY A 72 9.67 4.87 0.74
C GLY A 72 9.62 5.65 2.06
N ILE A 73 8.76 5.23 2.98
CA ILE A 73 8.66 5.83 4.31
C ILE A 73 9.54 5.04 5.28
N ALA A 74 10.49 5.71 5.92
CA ALA A 74 11.41 5.08 6.85
C ALA A 74 10.67 4.45 8.04
N LYS A 75 11.20 3.34 8.56
CA LYS A 75 10.64 2.58 9.69
C LYS A 75 9.26 1.96 9.41
N THR A 76 8.92 1.76 8.14
CA THR A 76 7.72 1.02 7.71
C THR A 76 8.14 -0.16 6.83
N HIS A 77 7.30 -1.19 6.73
CA HIS A 77 7.61 -2.37 5.92
C HIS A 77 7.49 -2.09 4.42
N ALA A 78 6.43 -1.38 4.01
CA ALA A 78 6.11 -1.21 2.60
C ALA A 78 5.50 0.16 2.24
N ASP A 79 5.36 1.07 3.20
CA ASP A 79 4.69 2.35 2.94
C ASP A 79 5.53 3.22 2.00
N PHE A 80 4.83 3.96 1.14
CA PHE A 80 5.45 4.83 0.16
C PHE A 80 4.59 6.06 -0.12
N MET A 81 5.21 7.08 -0.69
CA MET A 81 4.53 8.29 -1.11
C MET A 81 4.98 8.76 -2.49
N LEU A 82 4.04 9.31 -3.24
CA LEU A 82 4.29 10.10 -4.43
C LEU A 82 4.39 11.56 -4.02
N PHE A 83 5.31 12.30 -4.65
CA PHE A 83 5.51 13.72 -4.42
C PHE A 83 5.69 14.46 -5.74
N ARG A 84 4.96 15.56 -5.89
CA ARG A 84 5.05 16.48 -7.03
C ARG A 84 4.49 17.84 -6.64
N ASN A 85 5.22 18.91 -6.91
CA ASN A 85 4.77 20.30 -6.71
C ASN A 85 4.19 20.61 -5.31
N GLY A 86 4.79 20.07 -4.23
CA GLY A 86 4.27 20.27 -2.88
C GLY A 86 3.07 19.38 -2.51
N PHE A 87 2.53 18.63 -3.48
CA PHE A 87 1.45 17.66 -3.28
C PHE A 87 2.03 16.27 -3.00
N LYS A 88 1.47 15.59 -1.99
CA LYS A 88 1.84 14.25 -1.54
C LYS A 88 0.62 13.33 -1.62
N MET A 89 0.85 12.12 -2.11
CA MET A 89 -0.09 11.02 -1.99
C MET A 89 0.62 9.88 -1.27
N ILE A 90 0.03 9.39 -0.19
CA ILE A 90 0.66 8.45 0.74
C ILE A 90 -0.16 7.16 0.75
N PHE A 91 0.53 6.04 0.52
CA PHE A 91 0.01 4.69 0.70
C PHE A 91 0.63 4.12 1.97
N SER A 92 -0.20 3.66 2.90
CA SER A 92 0.25 3.15 4.19
C SER A 92 -0.56 1.96 4.68
N LEU A 93 0.10 1.04 5.36
CA LEU A 93 -0.55 -0.04 6.09
C LEU A 93 -1.30 0.54 7.29
N LYS A 94 -2.64 0.41 7.31
CA LYS A 94 -3.47 0.90 8.42
C LYS A 94 -3.71 -0.18 9.47
N ALA A 95 -4.03 -1.39 9.02
CA ALA A 95 -4.25 -2.58 9.81
C ALA A 95 -4.04 -3.83 8.92
N PRO A 96 -3.93 -5.05 9.46
CA PRO A 96 -3.95 -6.27 8.64
C PRO A 96 -5.18 -6.28 7.73
N GLY A 97 -4.95 -6.39 6.42
CA GLY A 97 -5.99 -6.34 5.40
C GLY A 97 -6.51 -4.94 5.07
N GLN A 98 -5.90 -3.86 5.57
CA GLN A 98 -6.34 -2.49 5.28
C GLN A 98 -5.20 -1.57 4.87
N ILE A 99 -5.38 -0.94 3.72
CA ILE A 99 -4.46 0.06 3.18
C ILE A 99 -5.15 1.41 3.15
N SER A 100 -4.49 2.39 3.76
CA SER A 100 -4.89 3.79 3.74
C SER A 100 -4.19 4.54 2.62
N ILE A 101 -4.97 5.34 1.91
CA ILE A 101 -4.53 6.22 0.83
C ILE A 101 -4.95 7.64 1.18
N ARG A 102 -3.97 8.54 1.36
CA ARG A 102 -4.19 9.93 1.80
C ARG A 102 -3.52 10.94 0.88
N PHE A 103 -4.14 12.11 0.76
CA PHE A 103 -3.66 13.23 -0.05
C PHE A 103 -3.39 14.45 0.82
N ASN A 104 -2.15 14.93 0.78
CA ASN A 104 -1.70 16.07 1.56
C ASN A 104 -1.12 17.14 0.64
N PHE A 105 -1.44 18.40 0.90
CA PHE A 105 -0.77 19.53 0.24
C PHE A 105 0.07 20.29 1.26
N ILE A 106 1.33 20.52 0.91
CA ILE A 106 2.22 21.39 1.68
C ILE A 106 2.29 22.71 0.92
N GLY A 107 1.33 23.58 1.19
CA GLY A 107 1.36 24.97 0.74
C GLY A 107 2.39 25.78 1.52
N THR A 108 2.98 26.78 0.87
CA THR A 108 3.87 27.77 1.50
C THR A 108 3.06 28.74 2.36
N ASN A 109 2.50 28.30 3.48
CA ASN A 109 2.19 29.21 4.60
C ASN A 109 3.47 29.35 5.45
N TYR A 110 4.52 29.93 4.85
CA TYR A 110 5.78 30.21 5.54
C TYR A 110 5.88 31.71 5.83
N ILE A 111 5.10 32.17 6.81
CA ILE A 111 5.50 33.32 7.63
C ILE A 111 5.87 32.71 8.99
N PRO A 112 7.17 32.53 9.30
CA PRO A 112 7.58 32.00 10.58
C PRO A 112 7.25 33.06 11.64
N THR A 113 6.23 32.79 12.44
CA THR A 113 5.99 33.54 13.67
C THR A 113 6.97 32.97 14.71
N PRO A 114 7.89 33.77 15.28
CA PRO A 114 8.85 33.25 16.25
C PRO A 114 8.10 32.76 17.50
N GLY A 115 8.16 31.46 17.77
CA GLY A 115 7.58 30.86 18.99
C GLY A 115 6.57 29.72 18.77
N ALA A 116 6.19 29.38 17.54
CA ALA A 116 5.35 28.20 17.27
C ALA A 116 6.23 26.96 17.06
N GLU A 117 6.07 25.96 17.94
CA GLU A 117 6.65 24.63 17.75
C GLU A 117 6.29 24.08 16.37
N ALA A 118 7.30 23.56 15.67
CA ALA A 118 7.21 23.08 14.29
C ALA A 118 6.34 21.82 14.17
N THR A 119 5.03 21.98 14.28
CA THR A 119 4.07 21.05 13.71
C THR A 119 3.77 21.53 12.30
N ALA A 120 4.49 20.95 11.33
CA ALA A 120 4.21 21.13 9.92
C ALA A 120 2.77 20.67 9.63
N ALA A 121 1.82 21.60 9.70
CA ALA A 121 0.41 21.36 9.43
C ALA A 121 0.24 21.09 7.93
N ALA A 122 0.44 19.83 7.52
CA ALA A 122 -0.01 19.34 6.24
C ALA A 122 -1.54 19.36 6.25
N THR A 123 -2.15 20.18 5.41
CA THR A 123 -3.60 20.19 5.25
C THR A 123 -4.00 18.97 4.43
N ASN A 124 -4.84 18.11 4.98
CA ASN A 124 -5.48 17.03 4.21
C ASN A 124 -6.36 17.68 3.14
N VAL A 125 -6.11 17.36 1.87
CA VAL A 125 -6.85 17.94 0.74
C VAL A 125 -8.08 17.12 0.40
N MET A 126 -8.05 15.82 0.71
CA MET A 126 -9.11 14.87 0.41
C MET A 126 -9.31 13.90 1.59
N ASP A 127 -10.50 13.29 1.62
CA ASP A 127 -10.82 12.23 2.57
C ASP A 127 -9.92 11.01 2.40
N GLU A 128 -9.69 10.29 3.50
CA GLU A 128 -8.92 9.05 3.50
C GLU A 128 -9.66 7.96 2.73
N HIS A 129 -8.99 7.38 1.73
CA HIS A 129 -9.51 6.24 1.00
C HIS A 129 -8.97 4.94 1.62
N ILE A 130 -9.87 4.00 1.92
CA ILE A 130 -9.51 2.70 2.51
C ILE A 130 -9.75 1.58 1.50
N VAL A 131 -8.70 0.81 1.24
CA VAL A 131 -8.74 -0.43 0.46
C VAL A 131 -8.67 -1.60 1.43
N GLU A 132 -9.60 -2.54 1.30
CA GLU A 132 -9.81 -3.63 2.27
C GLU A 132 -9.68 -4.98 1.59
N ALA A 133 -8.91 -5.88 2.21
CA ALA A 133 -8.83 -7.28 1.87
C ALA A 133 -10.09 -8.00 2.36
N LYS A 134 -10.65 -8.85 1.51
CA LYS A 134 -11.74 -9.77 1.84
C LYS A 134 -11.34 -11.18 1.50
N TRP A 135 -11.74 -12.12 2.34
CA TRP A 135 -11.59 -13.54 2.08
C TRP A 135 -12.54 -13.97 0.96
N GLY A 136 -11.96 -14.44 -0.13
CA GLY A 136 -12.61 -15.14 -1.23
C GLY A 136 -12.68 -16.66 -0.97
N ALA A 137 -13.02 -17.41 -2.00
CA ALA A 137 -13.06 -18.87 -1.91
C ALA A 137 -11.67 -19.45 -1.65
N PHE A 138 -11.61 -20.56 -0.92
CA PHE A 138 -10.37 -21.32 -0.68
C PHE A 138 -9.22 -20.52 -0.03
N GLY A 139 -9.53 -19.45 0.71
CA GLY A 139 -8.51 -18.62 1.35
C GLY A 139 -7.85 -17.60 0.42
N GLU A 140 -8.39 -17.38 -0.78
CA GLU A 140 -7.96 -16.30 -1.67
C GLU A 140 -8.20 -14.93 -1.00
N ILE A 141 -7.25 -14.01 -1.12
CA ILE A 141 -7.44 -12.62 -0.69
C ILE A 141 -7.84 -11.75 -1.88
N ILE A 142 -9.00 -11.10 -1.76
CA ILE A 142 -9.54 -10.19 -2.76
C ILE A 142 -9.50 -8.77 -2.21
N TRP A 143 -8.76 -7.89 -2.88
CA TRP A 143 -8.74 -6.47 -2.54
C TRP A 143 -9.99 -5.77 -3.04
N THR A 144 -10.59 -4.95 -2.19
CA THR A 144 -11.84 -4.25 -2.48
C THR A 144 -11.76 -2.77 -2.08
N TYR A 145 -12.50 -1.94 -2.80
CA TYR A 145 -12.71 -0.54 -2.48
C TYR A 145 -14.21 -0.26 -2.51
N GLN A 146 -14.76 0.27 -1.41
CA GLN A 146 -16.22 0.49 -1.27
C GLN A 146 -17.05 -0.78 -1.56
N GLY A 147 -16.52 -1.94 -1.16
CA GLY A 147 -17.15 -3.24 -1.36
C GLY A 147 -17.04 -3.82 -2.77
N GLN A 148 -16.43 -3.12 -3.73
CA GLN A 148 -16.21 -3.61 -5.10
C GLN A 148 -14.78 -4.14 -5.27
N PRO A 149 -14.55 -5.24 -6.03
CA PRO A 149 -13.21 -5.74 -6.32
C PRO A 149 -12.34 -4.67 -6.99
N ALA A 150 -11.16 -4.45 -6.43
CA ALA A 150 -10.19 -3.47 -6.89
C ALA A 150 -8.99 -4.19 -7.51
N LYS A 151 -8.85 -4.10 -8.83
CA LYS A 151 -7.67 -4.63 -9.52
C LYS A 151 -6.53 -3.62 -9.48
N LEU A 152 -5.32 -4.12 -9.22
CA LEU A 152 -4.09 -3.33 -9.10
C LEU A 152 -3.90 -2.33 -10.25
N GLU A 153 -3.98 -2.79 -11.50
CA GLU A 153 -3.80 -1.95 -12.71
C GLU A 153 -4.75 -0.75 -12.73
N TYR A 154 -6.04 -0.98 -12.44
CA TYR A 154 -7.04 0.08 -12.45
C TYR A 154 -6.86 1.04 -11.27
N MET A 155 -6.43 0.54 -10.11
CA MET A 155 -6.10 1.39 -8.97
C MET A 155 -4.97 2.35 -9.32
N VAL A 156 -3.86 1.83 -9.87
CA VAL A 156 -2.70 2.65 -10.26
C VAL A 156 -3.12 3.71 -11.28
N ARG A 157 -3.86 3.32 -12.32
CA ARG A 157 -4.37 4.25 -13.33
C ARG A 157 -5.26 5.35 -12.72
N HIS A 158 -6.21 4.97 -11.87
CA HIS A 158 -7.15 5.90 -11.23
C HIS A 158 -6.39 6.91 -10.35
N TYR A 159 -5.59 6.40 -9.44
CA TYR A 159 -4.89 7.19 -8.43
C TYR A 159 -3.76 8.04 -9.01
N LEU A 160 -3.01 7.53 -10.00
CA LEU A 160 -2.00 8.34 -10.69
C LEU A 160 -2.65 9.49 -11.48
N THR A 161 -3.79 9.24 -12.13
CA THR A 161 -4.56 10.29 -12.83
C THR A 161 -5.01 11.37 -11.86
N LEU A 162 -5.59 10.96 -10.72
CA LEU A 162 -6.02 11.89 -9.67
C LEU A 162 -4.85 12.68 -9.10
N PHE A 163 -3.73 12.00 -8.78
CA PHE A 163 -2.51 12.63 -8.28
C PHE A 163 -1.97 13.69 -9.24
N ILE A 164 -1.90 13.40 -10.55
CA ILE A 164 -1.42 14.35 -11.56
C ILE A 164 -2.35 15.55 -11.66
N LYS A 165 -3.67 15.33 -11.66
CA LYS A 165 -4.67 16.39 -11.73
C LYS A 165 -4.55 17.35 -10.54
N GLU A 166 -4.49 16.82 -9.33
CA GLU A 166 -4.44 17.63 -8.11
C GLU A 166 -3.07 18.29 -7.91
N SER A 167 -1.96 17.62 -8.25
CA SER A 167 -0.59 18.19 -8.17
C SER A 167 -0.25 19.19 -9.27
N SER A 168 -1.14 19.44 -10.22
CA SER A 168 -0.96 20.42 -11.30
C SER A 168 -1.84 21.66 -11.15
N LYS A 169 -2.68 21.70 -10.11
CA LYS A 169 -3.36 22.93 -9.67
C LYS A 169 -2.35 23.83 -8.98
#